data_AF-A0A851NGI6-F1
#
_entry.id   AF-A0A851NGI6-F1
#
_cell.length_a   1.000
_cell.length_b   1.000
_cell.length_c   1.000
_cell.angle_alpha   90.00
_cell.angle_beta   90.00
_cell.angle_gamma   90.00
#
_symmetry.space_group_name_H-M   'P 1'
#
loop_
_entity.id
_entity.type
_entity.pdbx_description
1 polymer ?
#
loop_
_entity_poly.entity_id
_entity_poly.type
_entity_poly.pdbx_seq_one_letter_code
_entity_poly.pdbx_strand_id
1 'polypeptide(L)'
;RLRLHDAGGQERAVAAVVLHEGYRRVEGGHDLALVQLETPVALGPRVGTICLPQPRYPFAFGTPCWITGWGNVAENGEEPGHPRVGAAT
;
A
#
# COMPACT_ATOMS: atom_id res chain seq x y z
N ARG A 1 -12.07 -6.79 -15.30
CA ARG A 1 -10.85 -7.32 -15.94
C ARG A 1 -10.15 -6.17 -16.67
N LEU A 2 -9.33 -5.39 -15.96
CA LEU A 2 -8.53 -4.32 -16.55
C LEU A 2 -7.23 -4.95 -17.06
N ARG A 3 -7.02 -4.95 -18.38
CA ARG A 3 -5.72 -5.30 -18.97
C ARG A 3 -4.84 -4.06 -18.86
N LEU A 4 -3.86 -4.08 -17.95
CA LEU A 4 -2.82 -3.06 -17.90
C LEU A 4 -1.87 -3.26 -19.08
N HIS A 5 -1.91 -2.33 -20.02
CA HIS A 5 -0.99 -2.22 -21.16
C HIS A 5 0.36 -1.57 -20.76
N ASP A 6 0.81 -1.76 -19.51
CA ASP A 6 2.16 -1.39 -19.08
C ASP A 6 3.00 -2.65 -18.87
N ALA A 7 4.07 -2.77 -19.66
CA ALA A 7 4.92 -3.96 -19.79
C ALA A 7 5.79 -4.30 -18.55
N GLY A 8 5.36 -3.91 -17.35
CA GLY A 8 6.12 -4.06 -16.10
C GLY A 8 5.37 -4.64 -14.91
N GLY A 9 4.04 -4.74 -14.95
CA GLY A 9 3.22 -5.27 -13.84
C GLY A 9 3.26 -6.80 -13.75
N GLN A 10 3.26 -7.35 -12.54
CA GLN A 10 3.14 -8.78 -12.29
C GLN A 10 1.84 -9.07 -11.53
N GLU A 11 0.87 -9.70 -12.20
CA GLU A 11 -0.38 -10.14 -11.58
C GLU A 11 -0.17 -11.50 -10.89
N ARG A 12 -0.76 -11.69 -9.71
CA ARG A 12 -0.72 -12.92 -8.92
C ARG A 12 -2.09 -13.18 -8.30
N ALA A 13 -2.51 -14.43 -8.30
CA ALA A 13 -3.66 -14.87 -7.52
C ALA A 13 -3.33 -14.87 -6.01
N VAL A 14 -4.38 -14.69 -5.20
CA VAL A 14 -4.29 -14.70 -3.75
C VAL A 14 -4.53 -16.12 -3.25
N ALA A 15 -3.56 -16.68 -2.52
CA ALA A 15 -3.73 -17.97 -1.86
C ALA A 15 -4.47 -17.83 -0.53
N ALA A 16 -4.16 -16.78 0.24
CA ALA A 16 -4.80 -16.54 1.54
C ALA A 16 -4.77 -15.06 1.92
N VAL A 17 -5.76 -14.66 2.73
CA VAL A 17 -5.80 -13.39 3.45
C VAL A 17 -5.81 -13.70 4.94
N VAL A 18 -4.80 -13.24 5.67
CA VAL A 18 -4.65 -13.46 7.11
C VAL A 18 -4.91 -12.13 7.81
N LEU A 19 -6.05 -12.01 8.46
CA LEU A 19 -6.41 -10.84 9.25
C LEU A 19 -5.66 -10.85 10.58
N HIS A 20 -5.30 -9.67 11.07
CA HIS A 20 -4.78 -9.54 12.43
C HIS A 20 -5.81 -10.06 13.44
N GLU A 21 -5.40 -10.92 14.38
CA GLU A 21 -6.32 -11.61 15.32
C GLU A 21 -7.17 -10.65 16.18
N GLY A 22 -6.62 -9.48 16.47
CA GLY A 22 -7.30 -8.39 17.19
C GLY A 22 -8.24 -7.53 16.35
N TYR A 23 -8.29 -7.70 15.02
CA TYR A 23 -9.16 -6.90 14.17
C TYR A 23 -10.64 -7.24 14.43
N ARG A 24 -11.44 -6.20 14.68
CA ARG A 24 -12.91 -6.34 14.83
C ARG A 24 -13.66 -5.33 14.00
N ARG A 25 -13.26 -4.05 14.09
CA ARG A 25 -13.76 -2.93 13.29
C ARG A 25 -12.65 -1.89 13.15
N VAL A 26 -12.72 -1.05 12.13
CA VAL A 26 -11.66 -0.08 11.80
C VAL A 26 -11.39 0.89 12.97
N GLU A 27 -12.43 1.25 13.73
CA GLU A 27 -12.31 2.19 14.86
C GLU A 27 -11.59 1.57 16.07
N GLY A 28 -11.54 0.23 16.15
CA GLY A 28 -10.91 -0.51 17.23
C GLY A 28 -9.40 -0.71 17.06
N GLY A 29 -8.82 -0.22 15.96
CA GLY A 29 -7.42 -0.45 15.61
C GLY A 29 -7.18 -1.85 15.05
N HIS A 30 -5.91 -2.27 15.04
CA HIS A 30 -5.46 -3.52 14.42
C HIS A 30 -5.87 -3.68 12.95
N ASP A 31 -6.02 -2.56 12.23
CA ASP A 31 -6.38 -2.53 10.82
C ASP A 31 -5.17 -2.91 9.94
N LEU A 32 -4.87 -4.21 9.93
CA LEU A 32 -3.75 -4.80 9.21
C LEU A 32 -4.12 -6.23 8.79
N ALA A 33 -3.73 -6.61 7.58
CA ALA A 33 -3.81 -7.97 7.09
C ALA A 33 -2.57 -8.33 6.27
N LEU A 34 -2.24 -9.63 6.24
CA LEU A 34 -1.25 -10.18 5.31
C LEU A 34 -1.97 -10.84 4.14
N VAL A 35 -1.45 -10.62 2.93
CA VAL A 35 -1.91 -11.30 1.72
C VAL A 35 -0.81 -12.25 1.26
N GLN A 36 -1.11 -13.54 1.25
CA GLN A 36 -0.21 -14.55 0.72
C GLN A 36 -0.51 -14.75 -0.78
N LEU A 37 0.50 -14.52 -1.61
CA LEU A 37 0.41 -14.75 -3.05
C LEU A 37 0.51 -16.25 -3.34
N GLU A 38 -0.25 -16.74 -4.32
CA GLU A 38 -0.22 -18.15 -4.74
C GLU A 38 1.12 -18.53 -5.37
N THR A 39 1.76 -17.60 -6.08
CA THR A 39 3.12 -17.76 -6.58
C THR A 39 3.97 -16.53 -6.26
N PRO A 40 5.28 -16.70 -5.98
CA PRO A 40 6.17 -15.56 -5.73
C PRO A 40 6.24 -14.58 -6.90
N VAL A 41 6.53 -13.32 -6.59
CA VAL A 41 6.87 -12.30 -7.60
C VAL A 41 8.35 -12.38 -7.96
N ALA A 42 8.70 -12.06 -9.20
CA ALA A 42 10.10 -11.89 -9.59
C ALA A 42 10.57 -10.50 -9.14
N LEU A 43 11.58 -10.45 -8.28
CA LEU A 43 12.21 -9.18 -7.89
C LEU A 43 13.06 -8.63 -9.04
N GLY A 44 13.19 -7.31 -9.10
CA GLY A 44 13.97 -6.64 -10.15
C GLY A 44 13.84 -5.12 -10.10
N PRO A 45 14.20 -4.41 -11.18
CA PRO A 45 14.25 -2.95 -11.19
C PRO A 45 12.91 -2.24 -10.89
N ARG A 46 11.79 -2.95 -11.04
CA ARG A 46 10.42 -2.42 -10.83
C ARG A 46 9.67 -3.07 -9.67
N VAL A 47 10.22 -4.13 -9.07
CA VAL A 47 9.57 -4.89 -7.99
C VAL A 47 10.60 -5.15 -6.90
N GLY A 48 10.40 -4.54 -5.74
CA GLY A 48 11.27 -4.66 -4.57
C GLY A 48 10.47 -4.86 -3.29
N THR A 49 11.18 -5.23 -2.22
CA THR A 49 10.61 -5.38 -0.87
C THR A 49 10.82 -4.11 -0.06
N ILE A 50 9.92 -3.82 0.88
CA ILE A 50 10.13 -2.77 1.89
C ILE A 50 10.65 -3.39 3.19
N CYS A 51 11.50 -2.67 3.90
CA CYS A 51 11.96 -3.07 5.23
C CYS A 51 10.86 -2.84 6.26
N LEU A 52 10.65 -3.82 7.14
CA LEU A 52 9.80 -3.62 8.32
C LEU A 52 10.59 -2.87 9.40
N PRO A 53 9.94 -1.95 10.14
CA PRO A 53 10.57 -1.33 11.30
C PRO A 53 10.85 -2.37 12.38
N GLN A 54 11.87 -2.11 13.20
CA GLN A 54 12.10 -2.90 14.40
C GLN A 54 10.90 -2.77 15.35
N PRO A 55 10.60 -3.81 16.16
CA PRO A 55 9.57 -3.70 17.19
C PRO A 55 9.79 -2.47 18.06
N ARG A 56 8.75 -1.65 18.23
CA ARG A 56 8.77 -0.40 19.02
C ARG A 56 9.73 0.68 18.50
N TYR A 57 10.01 0.69 17.19
CA TYR A 57 10.81 1.75 16.56
C TYR A 57 10.24 3.14 16.88
N PRO A 58 11.05 4.09 17.39
CA PRO A 58 10.58 5.43 17.73
C PRO A 58 10.48 6.29 16.47
N PHE A 59 9.26 6.67 16.09
CA PHE A 59 9.03 7.66 15.03
C PHE A 59 9.01 9.06 15.64
N ALA A 60 10.03 9.87 15.32
CA ALA A 60 10.11 11.23 15.84
C ALA A 60 9.02 12.12 15.21
N PHE A 61 8.40 12.96 16.04
CA PHE A 61 7.42 13.93 15.55
C PHE A 61 8.04 14.88 14.52
N GLY A 62 7.29 15.21 13.47
CA GLY A 62 7.75 16.08 12.38
C GLY A 62 8.74 15.41 11.42
N THR A 63 8.98 14.10 11.53
CA THR A 63 9.75 13.35 10.52
C THR A 63 9.01 13.38 9.18
N PRO A 64 9.63 13.88 8.09
CA PRO A 64 9.00 13.87 6.77
C PRO A 64 8.74 12.43 6.29
N CYS A 65 7.54 12.20 5.76
CA CYS A 65 7.09 10.90 5.26
C CYS A 65 6.46 11.04 3.86
N TRP A 66 6.42 9.93 3.12
CA TRP A 66 5.74 9.86 1.82
C TRP A 66 4.62 8.84 1.87
N ILE A 67 3.50 9.16 1.21
CA ILE A 67 2.41 8.22 0.94
C ILE A 67 2.22 8.20 -0.57
N THR A 68 1.98 7.01 -1.12
CA THR A 68 1.76 6.80 -2.55
C THR A 68 0.57 5.87 -2.76
N GLY A 69 -0.10 6.02 -3.90
CA GLY A 69 -1.26 5.21 -4.27
C GLY A 69 -1.99 5.81 -5.47
N TRP A 70 -3.01 5.09 -5.94
CA TRP A 70 -3.88 5.48 -7.04
C TRP A 70 -5.25 6.00 -6.57
N GLY A 71 -5.33 6.46 -5.32
CA GLY A 71 -6.57 6.98 -4.73
C GLY A 71 -6.94 8.38 -5.25
N ASN A 72 -8.14 8.86 -4.87
CA ASN A 72 -8.61 10.19 -5.24
C ASN A 72 -7.64 11.27 -4.72
N VAL A 73 -7.21 12.17 -5.62
CA VAL A 73 -6.30 13.29 -5.31
C VAL A 73 -7.04 14.57 -4.89
N ALA A 74 -8.37 14.56 -4.93
CA ALA A 74 -9.23 15.68 -4.58
C ALA A 74 -10.36 15.23 -3.64
N GLU A 75 -10.71 16.11 -2.70
CA GLU A 75 -11.94 15.96 -1.92
C GLU A 75 -13.13 15.98 -2.89
N ASN A 76 -13.98 14.95 -2.84
CA ASN A 76 -15.16 14.75 -3.69
C ASN A 76 -14.91 14.29 -5.14
N GLY A 77 -13.68 13.96 -5.53
CA GLY A 77 -13.41 13.34 -6.83
C GLY A 77 -13.43 14.30 -8.04
N GLU A 78 -13.42 15.61 -7.80
CA GLU A 78 -13.21 16.61 -8.86
C GLU A 78 -11.74 16.52 -9.33
N GLU A 79 -11.48 16.00 -10.53
CA GLU A 79 -10.11 15.89 -11.03
C GLU A 79 -9.47 17.30 -11.15
N PRO A 80 -8.39 17.59 -10.41
CA PRO A 80 -7.63 18.80 -10.66
C PRO A 80 -6.93 18.61 -12.02
N GLY A 81 -6.89 19.65 -12.85
CA GLY A 81 -6.14 19.65 -14.12
C GLY A 81 -4.61 19.46 -13.98
N HIS A 82 -4.11 19.05 -12.82
CA HIS A 82 -2.70 18.76 -12.53
C HIS A 82 -2.56 17.60 -11.51
N PRO A 83 -1.70 16.59 -11.78
CA PRO A 83 -1.37 15.56 -10.80
C PRO A 83 -0.63 16.18 -9.61
N ARG A 84 -1.16 16.01 -8.40
CA ARG A 84 -0.46 16.34 -7.15
C ARG A 84 0.06 15.06 -6.51
N VAL A 85 1.35 15.01 -6.20
CA VAL A 85 1.88 14.03 -5.25
C VAL A 85 1.35 14.42 -3.87
N GLY A 86 0.58 13.56 -3.24
CA GLY A 86 0.10 13.77 -1.86
C GLY A 86 1.27 13.66 -0.88
N ALA A 87 1.72 14.79 -0.34
CA ALA A 87 2.59 14.78 0.83
C ALA A 87 1.72 14.51 2.06
N ALA A 88 2.12 13.56 2.90
CA ALA A 88 1.55 13.43 4.24
C ALA A 88 2.20 14.53 5.10
N THR A 89 1.49 15.65 5.28
CA THR A 89 1.85 16.67 6.27
C THR A 89 1.65 16.17 7.69
#